data_AF-A0A7K0A3T4-F1
#
_entry.id   AF-A0A7K0A3T4-F1
#
_cell.length_a   1.000
_cell.length_b   1.000
_cell.length_c   1.000
_cell.angle_alpha   90.00
_cell.angle_beta   90.00
_cell.angle_gamma   90.00
#
_symmetry.space_group_name_H-M   'P 1'
#
loop_
_entity.id
_entity.type
_entity.pdbx_description
1 polymer ?
#
loop_
_entity_poly.entity_id
_entity_poly.type
_entity_poly.pdbx_seq_one_letter_code
_entity_poly.pdbx_strand_id
1 'polypeptide(L)' 'MCRSIKVLRDYENPPTDEEIEAAALQFVRKISGYRQPSKANTEVFELAVQEITESSRRLLDSLQPGRVRVSA' A
#
# COMPACT_ATOMS: atom_id res chain seq x y z
N MET A 1 10.79 -11.38 -8.85
CA MET A 1 9.45 -11.75 -8.37
C MET A 1 8.94 -10.65 -7.45
N CYS A 2 7.90 -9.94 -7.88
CA CYS A 2 7.17 -9.00 -7.02
C CYS A 2 6.37 -9.81 -5.99
N ARG A 3 6.41 -9.43 -4.72
CA ARG A 3 5.62 -10.10 -3.68
C ARG A 3 4.16 -9.66 -3.82
N SER A 4 3.22 -10.51 -3.42
CA SER A 4 1.80 -10.12 -3.35
C SER A 4 1.65 -8.92 -2.42
N ILE A 5 0.78 -7.97 -2.79
CA ILE A 5 0.43 -6.83 -1.94
C ILE A 5 -0.45 -7.36 -0.80
N LYS A 6 -0.05 -7.10 0.46
CA LYS A 6 -0.79 -7.53 1.65
C LYS A 6 -2.11 -6.77 1.73
N VAL A 7 -3.20 -7.46 2.09
CA VAL A 7 -4.47 -6.80 2.43
C VAL A 7 -4.34 -6.22 3.84
N LEU A 8 -4.50 -4.90 3.96
CA LEU A 8 -4.28 -4.14 5.21
C LEU A 8 -5.58 -3.77 5.95
N ARG A 9 -6.74 -4.19 5.45
CA ARG A 9 -8.04 -3.93 6.09
C ARG A 9 -8.25 -4.86 7.29
N ASP A 10 -7.62 -4.54 8.40
CA ASP A 10 -7.75 -5.21 9.70
C ASP A 10 -8.19 -4.18 10.76
N TYR A 11 -9.32 -4.44 11.42
CA TYR A 11 -9.91 -3.54 12.41
C TYR A 11 -9.45 -3.83 13.83
N GLU A 12 -8.96 -5.05 14.10
CA GLU A 12 -8.43 -5.43 15.41
C GLU A 12 -6.97 -4.96 15.54
N ASN A 13 -6.22 -4.99 14.43
CA ASN A 13 -4.84 -4.53 14.36
C ASN A 13 -4.70 -3.56 13.17
N PRO A 14 -4.87 -2.24 13.41
CA PRO A 14 -4.68 -1.28 12.33
C PRO A 14 -3.26 -1.40 11.76
N PRO A 15 -3.10 -1.35 10.43
CA PRO A 15 -1.81 -1.51 9.79
C PRO A 15 -0.87 -0.38 10.19
N THR A 16 0.41 -0.70 10.37
CA THR A 16 1.41 0.33 10.68
C THR A 16 1.79 1.11 9.42
N ASP A 17 2.38 2.28 9.64
CA ASP A 17 2.89 3.15 8.58
C ASP A 17 3.85 2.42 7.65
N GLU A 18 4.73 1.59 8.23
CA GLU A 18 5.69 0.78 7.48
C GLU A 18 5.00 -0.30 6.63
N GLU A 19 3.87 -0.85 7.09
CA GLU A 19 3.10 -1.83 6.32
C GLU A 19 2.39 -1.16 5.13
N ILE A 20 1.87 0.05 5.33
CA ILE A 20 1.25 0.85 4.27
C ILE A 20 2.32 1.24 3.23
N GLU A 21 3.49 1.72 3.67
CA GLU A 21 4.60 2.06 2.78
C GLU A 21 5.11 0.83 2.02
N ALA A 22 5.25 -0.31 2.70
CA ALA A 22 5.65 -1.56 2.05
C ALA A 22 4.64 -2.00 0.98
N ALA A 23 3.34 -1.84 1.23
CA ALA A 23 2.29 -2.13 0.26
C ALA A 23 2.35 -1.17 -0.93
N ALA A 24 2.50 0.14 -0.69
CA ALA A 24 2.67 1.15 -1.73
C ALA A 24 3.90 0.87 -2.61
N LEU A 25 5.04 0.54 -2.00
CA LEU A 25 6.25 0.15 -2.70
C LEU A 25 6.02 -1.06 -3.62
N GLN A 26 5.32 -2.10 -3.15
CA GLN A 26 5.02 -3.25 -4.00
C GLN A 26 4.05 -2.89 -5.14
N PHE A 27 3.08 -2.02 -4.90
CA PHE A 27 2.18 -1.51 -5.94
C PHE A 27 2.96 -0.77 -7.04
N VAL A 28 3.81 0.19 -6.66
CA VAL A 28 4.60 0.96 -7.63
C VAL A 28 5.52 0.05 -8.43
N ARG A 29 6.19 -0.91 -7.78
CA ARG A 29 7.00 -1.94 -8.48
C ARG A 29 6.17 -2.75 -9.48
N LYS A 30 4.96 -3.13 -9.11
CA LYS A 30 4.07 -3.95 -9.96
C LYS A 30 3.61 -3.18 -11.19
N ILE A 31 3.25 -1.92 -11.06
CA ILE A 31 2.76 -1.08 -12.16
C ILE A 31 3.90 -0.60 -13.06
N SER A 32 5.01 -0.15 -12.47
CA SER A 32 6.15 0.36 -13.24
C SER A 32 6.98 -0.75 -13.90
N GLY A 33 6.89 -2.00 -13.42
CA GLY A 33 7.76 -3.09 -13.83
C GLY A 33 9.19 -2.98 -13.27
N TYR A 34 9.51 -1.94 -12.49
CA TYR A 34 10.81 -1.79 -11.86
C TYR A 34 10.94 -2.70 -10.65
N ARG A 35 12.04 -3.45 -10.60
CA ARG A 35 12.50 -4.06 -9.34
C ARG A 35 13.35 -3.07 -8.54
N GLN A 36 14.16 -2.32 -9.27
CA GLN A 36 14.98 -1.21 -8.79
C GLN A 36 14.96 -0.14 -9.91
N PRO A 37 14.58 1.11 -9.61
CA PRO A 37 14.59 2.18 -10.60
C PRO A 37 16.04 2.52 -11.00
N SER A 38 16.20 3.08 -12.21
CA SER A 38 17.47 3.69 -12.62
C SER A 38 17.66 5.02 -11.88
N LYS A 39 18.91 5.52 -11.81
CA LYS A 39 19.21 6.81 -11.15
C LYS A 39 18.35 7.97 -11.67
N ALA A 40 18.02 7.96 -12.97
CA ALA A 40 17.19 8.99 -13.58
C ALA A 40 15.71 8.93 -13.15
N ASN A 41 15.23 7.75 -12.77
CA ASN A 41 13.82 7.52 -12.41
C ASN A 41 13.60 7.32 -10.92
N THR A 42 14.67 7.37 -10.10
CA THR A 42 14.59 7.18 -8.65
C THR A 42 13.64 8.18 -8.01
N GLU A 43 13.78 9.47 -8.33
CA GLU A 43 12.96 10.54 -7.74
C GLU A 43 11.46 10.35 -8.05
N VAL A 44 11.12 10.09 -9.31
CA VAL A 44 9.73 9.84 -9.73
C VAL A 44 9.16 8.56 -9.11
N PHE A 45 9.99 7.53 -8.97
CA PHE A 45 9.60 6.28 -8.33
C PHE A 45 9.32 6.48 -6.83
N GLU A 46 10.20 7.18 -6.12
CA GLU A 46 10.06 7.47 -4.69
C GLU A 46 8.86 8.37 -4.41
N LEU A 47 8.66 9.42 -5.23
CA LEU A 47 7.49 10.28 -5.13
C LEU A 47 6.19 9.49 -5.29
N ALA A 48 6.11 8.62 -6.31
CA ALA A 48 4.93 7.78 -6.51
C ALA A 48 4.64 6.87 -5.31
N VAL A 49 5.69 6.31 -4.69
CA VAL A 49 5.53 5.51 -3.46
C VAL A 49 4.95 6.37 -2.33
N GLN A 50 5.48 7.57 -2.11
CA GLN A 50 4.99 8.48 -1.07
C GLN A 50 3.52 8.86 -1.29
N GLU A 51 3.14 9.24 -2.50
CA GLU A 51 1.76 9.64 -2.83
C GLU A 51 0.78 8.49 -2.61
N ILE A 52 1.16 7.26 -2.97
CA ILE A 52 0.33 6.08 -2.78
C ILE A 52 0.24 5.70 -1.30
N THR A 53 1.33 5.84 -0.53
CA THR A 53 1.31 5.65 0.93
C THR A 53 0.30 6.59 1.58
N GLU A 54 0.37 7.88 1.28
CA GLU A 54 -0.53 8.89 1.85
C GLU A 54 -1.99 8.73 1.38
N SER A 55 -2.20 8.34 0.12
CA SER A 55 -3.54 8.01 -0.37
C SER A 55 -4.11 6.76 0.31
N SER A 56 -3.27 5.74 0.53
CA SER A 56 -3.68 4.48 1.16
C SER A 56 -3.99 4.66 2.63
N ARG A 57 -3.19 5.45 3.36
CA ARG A 57 -3.46 5.85 4.74
C ARG A 57 -4.82 6.52 4.86
N ARG A 58 -5.05 7.59 4.09
CA ARG A 58 -6.34 8.30 4.10
C ARG A 58 -7.53 7.39 3.79
N LEU A 59 -7.36 6.46 2.85
CA LEU A 59 -8.38 5.44 2.57
C LEU A 59 -8.65 4.58 3.81
N LEU A 60 -7.62 3.98 4.39
CA LEU A 60 -7.74 3.08 5.54
C LEU A 60 -8.38 3.79 6.75
N ASP A 61 -7.98 5.03 7.02
CA ASP A 61 -8.55 5.86 8.09
C ASP A 61 -10.04 6.20 7.85
N SER A 62 -10.45 6.30 6.58
CA SER A 62 -11.83 6.64 6.20
C SER A 62 -12.75 5.43 6.07
N LEU A 63 -12.18 4.21 6.01
CA LEU A 63 -12.97 2.99 5.86
C LEU A 63 -13.70 2.65 7.16
N GLN A 64 -15.03 2.71 7.12
CA GLN A 64 -15.86 2.23 8.22
C GLN A 64 -15.80 0.70 8.30
N PRO A 65 -15.95 0.11 9.50
CA PRO A 65 -16.18 -1.32 9.68
C PRO A 65 -17.33 -1.79 8.79
N GLY A 66 -17.01 -2.56 7.75
CA GLY A 66 -18.03 -3.23 6.97
C GLY A 66 -18.80 -4.16 7.90
N ARG A 67 -20.13 -4.07 7.95
CA ARG A 67 -21.01 -4.94 8.75
C ARG A 67 -20.52 -6.38 8.59
N VAL A 68 -19.89 -6.92 9.62
CA VAL A 68 -19.40 -8.30 9.65
C VAL A 68 -20.62 -9.15 9.36
N ARG A 69 -20.61 -9.88 8.24
CA ARG A 69 -21.58 -10.95 8.02
C ARG A 69 -21.22 -12.02 9.05
N VAL A 70 -21.87 -11.99 10.19
CA VAL A 70 -21.90 -13.11 11.12
C VAL A 70 -22.64 -14.21 10.36
N SER A 71 -21.88 -15.16 9.83
CA SER A 71 -22.44 -16.39 9.27
C SER A 71 -23.11 -17.14 10.42
N ALA A 72 -24.44 -17.26 10.33
CA ALA A 72 -25.25 -18.13 11.18
C ALA A 72 -25.02 -19.61 10.81
#